data_AF-A0AAJ6FU97-F1
#
_entry.id   AF-A0AAJ6FU97-F1
#
_cell.length_a   1.000
_cell.length_b   1.000
_cell.length_c   1.000
_cell.angle_alpha   90.00
_cell.angle_beta   90.00
_cell.angle_gamma   90.00
#
_symmetry.space_group_name_H-M   'P 1'
#
loop_
_entity.id
_entity.type
_entity.pdbx_description
1 polymer ?
#
loop_
_entity_poly.entity_id
_entity_poly.type
_entity_poly.pdbx_seq_one_letter_code
_entity_poly.pdbx_strand_id
1 'polypeptide(L)'
;MVEDDLRKKMTVLQYQNIKEFCEFYTIEVEEIKDHPEYAERIEKYHTALEELIDGYGQMGGLNQEICGIFGSCDCDADYGSVS
;
A
#
# COMPACT_ATOMS: atom_id res chain seq x y z
N MET A 1 5.12 5.44 27.76
CA MET A 1 4.53 6.00 26.51
C MET A 1 5.64 6.40 25.56
N VAL A 2 6.47 7.40 25.86
CA VAL A 2 7.53 7.88 24.95
C VAL A 2 8.55 6.80 24.54
N GLU A 3 9.01 5.95 25.46
CA GLU A 3 9.94 4.86 25.13
C GLU A 3 9.31 3.78 24.24
N ASP A 4 8.00 3.55 24.41
CA ASP A 4 7.25 2.58 23.62
C ASP A 4 7.05 3.09 22.18
N ASP A 5 6.74 4.38 22.03
CA ASP A 5 6.60 5.03 20.72
C ASP A 5 7.92 5.02 19.95
N LEU A 6 9.03 5.30 20.63
CA LEU A 6 10.36 5.27 20.02
C LEU A 6 10.72 3.86 19.53
N ARG A 7 10.45 2.85 20.36
CA ARG A 7 10.61 1.43 20.01
C ARG A 7 9.80 1.08 18.76
N LYS A 8 8.50 1.39 18.73
CA LYS A 8 7.62 1.09 17.59
C LYS A 8 8.14 1.72 16.31
N LYS A 9 8.51 3.00 16.36
CA LYS A 9 9.10 3.72 15.21
C LYS A 9 10.34 3.00 14.69
N MET A 10 11.28 2.66 15.58
CA MET A 10 12.50 1.96 15.20
C MET A 10 12.22 0.58 14.59
N THR A 11 11.26 -0.17 15.12
CA THR A 11 10.87 -1.48 14.60
C THR A 11 10.24 -1.36 13.20
N VAL A 12 9.26 -0.47 13.04
CA VAL A 12 8.53 -0.30 11.77
C VAL A 12 9.45 0.19 10.65
N LEU A 13 10.38 1.11 10.94
CA LEU A 13 11.35 1.60 9.95
C LEU A 13 12.34 0.52 9.48
N GLN A 14 12.38 -0.64 10.12
CA GLN A 14 13.20 -1.78 9.71
C GLN A 14 12.43 -2.83 8.88
N TYR A 15 11.12 -2.67 8.71
CA TYR A 15 10.34 -3.57 7.86
C TYR A 15 10.78 -3.44 6.40
N GLN A 16 10.91 -4.58 5.72
CA GLN A 16 11.39 -4.61 4.33
C GLN A 16 10.44 -3.85 3.39
N ASN A 17 9.13 -4.02 3.58
CA ASN A 17 8.07 -3.44 2.75
C ASN A 17 7.52 -2.12 3.32
N ILE A 18 8.32 -1.39 4.09
CA ILE A 18 7.86 -0.17 4.77
C ILE A 18 7.35 0.89 3.79
N LYS A 19 7.91 0.98 2.58
CA LYS A 19 7.47 1.96 1.58
C LYS A 19 6.08 1.64 1.07
N GLU A 20 5.83 0.37 0.77
CA GLU A 20 4.55 -0.16 0.30
C GLU A 20 3.47 0.02 1.38
N PHE A 21 3.82 -0.18 2.67
CA PHE A 21 2.91 0.10 3.77
C PHE A 21 2.54 1.58 3.87
N CYS A 22 3.52 2.48 3.70
CA CYS A 22 3.29 3.92 3.74
C CYS A 22 2.44 4.37 2.54
N GLU A 23 2.73 3.85 1.34
CA GLU A 23 1.95 4.10 0.13
C GLU A 23 0.50 3.67 0.29
N PHE A 24 0.23 2.50 0.89
CA PHE A 24 -1.12 2.03 1.17
C PHE A 24 -1.93 3.01 2.03
N TYR A 25 -1.28 3.69 2.98
CA TYR A 25 -1.92 4.71 3.82
C TYR A 25 -1.80 6.13 3.26
N THR A 26 -1.18 6.32 2.09
CA THR A 26 -0.92 7.64 1.49
C THR A 26 -0.13 8.55 2.43
N ILE A 27 0.90 8.01 3.07
CA ILE A 27 1.85 8.74 3.92
C ILE A 27 3.28 8.52 3.43
N GLU A 28 4.19 9.41 3.82
CA GLU A 28 5.63 9.27 3.60
C GLU A 28 6.31 8.58 4.79
N VAL A 29 7.42 7.88 4.54
CA VAL A 29 8.19 7.18 5.59
C VAL A 29 8.70 8.17 6.65
N GLU A 30 9.05 9.39 6.24
CA GLU A 30 9.54 10.45 7.10
C GLU A 30 8.48 10.91 8.11
N GLU A 31 7.19 10.87 7.76
CA GLU A 31 6.10 11.30 8.63
C GLU A 31 5.97 10.42 9.87
N ILE A 32 6.43 9.16 9.81
CA ILE A 32 6.46 8.25 10.97
C ILE A 32 7.27 8.84 12.14
N LYS A 33 8.26 9.69 11.86
CA LYS A 33 9.09 10.33 12.89
C LYS A 33 8.27 11.27 13.76
N ASP A 34 7.33 11.99 13.16
CA ASP A 34 6.53 13.02 13.82
C ASP A 34 5.16 12.49 14.26
N HIS A 35 4.69 11.39 13.66
CA HIS A 35 3.38 10.77 13.88
C HIS A 35 3.51 9.35 14.47
N PRO A 36 3.68 9.20 15.80
CA PRO A 36 3.79 7.88 16.46
C PRO A 36 2.59 6.95 16.21
N GLU A 37 1.40 7.51 15.97
CA GLU A 37 0.19 6.77 15.63
C GLU A 37 0.30 5.98 14.31
N TYR A 38 1.15 6.43 13.38
CA TYR A 38 1.39 5.70 12.13
C TYR A 38 2.23 4.46 12.40
N ALA A 39 3.28 4.57 13.21
CA ALA A 39 4.07 3.42 13.64
C ALA A 39 3.21 2.39 14.38
N GLU A 40 2.35 2.84 15.31
CA GLU A 40 1.44 1.94 16.02
C GLU A 40 0.51 1.18 15.07
N ARG A 41 -0.05 1.88 14.08
CA ARG A 41 -0.99 1.27 13.13
C ARG A 41 -0.28 0.29 12.19
N ILE A 42 0.91 0.62 11.70
CA ILE A 42 1.70 -0.27 10.84
C ILE A 42 2.16 -1.50 11.62
N GLU A 43 2.67 -1.35 12.85
CA GLU A 43 3.05 -2.48 13.72
C GLU A 43 1.85 -3.41 13.99
N LYS A 44 0.69 -2.83 14.34
CA LYS A 44 -0.54 -3.57 14.64
C LYS A 44 -1.05 -4.40 13.46
N TYR A 45 -0.92 -3.90 12.24
CA TYR A 45 -1.44 -4.54 11.04
C TYR A 45 -0.36 -5.14 10.15
N HIS A 46 0.88 -5.28 10.63
CA HIS A 46 2.03 -5.71 9.83
C HIS A 46 1.75 -6.99 9.04
N THR A 47 1.29 -8.06 9.69
CA THR A 47 0.98 -9.34 9.02
C THR A 47 -0.06 -9.19 7.92
N ALA A 48 -1.12 -8.41 8.16
CA ALA A 48 -2.18 -8.20 7.16
C ALA A 48 -1.69 -7.38 5.96
N LEU A 49 -0.76 -6.44 6.18
CA LEU A 49 -0.14 -5.67 5.11
C LEU A 49 0.81 -6.52 4.26
N GLU A 50 1.59 -7.42 4.88
CA GLU A 50 2.42 -8.40 4.16
C GLU A 50 1.54 -9.32 3.30
N GLU A 51 0.45 -9.86 3.88
CA GLU A 51 -0.51 -10.70 3.15
C GLU A 51 -1.18 -9.96 1.98
N LEU A 52 -1.43 -8.65 2.14
CA LEU A 52 -1.98 -7.81 1.07
C LEU A 52 -0.98 -7.70 -0.09
N ILE A 53 0.30 -7.42 0.19
CA ILE A 53 1.36 -7.33 -0.81
C ILE A 53 1.53 -8.68 -1.52
N ASP A 54 1.62 -9.77 -0.77
CA ASP A 54 1.75 -11.11 -1.33
C ASP A 54 0.54 -11.47 -2.20
N GLY A 55 -0.67 -11.14 -1.75
CA GLY A 55 -1.90 -11.36 -2.51
C GLY A 55 -1.92 -10.62 -3.84
N TYR A 56 -1.52 -9.34 -3.86
CA TYR A 56 -1.38 -8.59 -5.11
C TYR A 56 -0.26 -9.15 -6.00
N GLY A 57 0.85 -9.60 -5.42
CA GLY A 57 1.94 -10.25 -6.16
C GLY A 57 1.50 -11.54 -6.85
N GLN A 58 0.75 -12.39 -6.15
CA GLN A 58 0.19 -13.63 -6.69
C GLN A 58 -0.84 -13.36 -7.80
N MET A 59 -1.67 -12.32 -7.63
CA MET A 59 -2.70 -11.93 -8.60
C MET A 59 -2.14 -11.10 -9.77
N GLY A 60 -0.90 -10.63 -9.71
CA GLY A 60 -0.33 -9.71 -10.70
C GLY A 60 -0.39 -10.23 -12.13
N GLY A 61 -0.08 -11.51 -12.35
CA GLY A 61 -0.15 -12.12 -13.68
C GLY A 61 -1.58 -12.22 -14.23
N LEU A 62 -2.52 -12.65 -13.40
CA LEU A 62 -3.94 -12.75 -13.77
C LEU A 62 -4.53 -11.36 -14.05
N ASN A 63 -4.23 -10.38 -13.21
CA ASN A 63 -4.70 -9.01 -13.39
C ASN A 63 -4.14 -8.40 -14.68
N GLN A 64 -2.88 -8.64 -15.01
CA GLN A 64 -2.30 -8.21 -16.29
C GLN A 64 -2.95 -8.87 -17.50
N GLU A 65 -3.24 -10.18 -17.43
CA GLU A 65 -3.92 -10.90 -18.49
C GLU A 65 -5.34 -10.36 -18.73
N ILE A 66 -6.12 -10.17 -17.66
CA ILE A 66 -7.45 -9.57 -17.73
C ILE A 66 -7.38 -8.17 -18.34
N CYS A 67 -6.48 -7.31 -17.88
CA CYS A 67 -6.28 -5.98 -18.45
C CYS A 67 -5.82 -6.02 -19.91
N GLY A 68 -5.05 -7.02 -20.33
CA GLY A 68 -4.65 -7.19 -21.73
C GLY A 68 -5.83 -7.58 -22.64
N ILE A 69 -6.76 -8.40 -22.13
CA ILE A 69 -7.94 -8.86 -22.88
C ILE A 69 -9.02 -7.77 -22.94
N PHE A 70 -9.29 -7.11 -21.81
CA PHE A 70 -10.41 -6.20 -21.66
C PHE A 70 -10.03 -4.71 -21.59
N GLY A 71 -8.75 -4.37 -21.49
CA GLY A 71 -8.30 -2.97 -21.38
C GLY A 71 -8.59 -2.13 -22.64
N SER A 72 -8.87 -2.77 -23.77
CA SER A 72 -9.36 -2.10 -24.98
C SER A 72 -10.87 -1.80 -24.94
N CYS A 73 -11.65 -2.48 -24.09
CA CYS A 73 -13.08 -2.21 -23.92
C CYS A 73 -13.35 -0.88 -23.18
N ASP A 74 -12.42 -0.42 -22.35
CA ASP A 74 -12.52 0.91 -21.71
C ASP A 74 -12.31 2.05 -22.73
N CYS A 75 -11.64 1.80 -23.86
CA CYS A 75 -11.51 2.78 -24.95
C CYS A 75 -12.81 2.97 -25.74
N ASP A 76 -13.65 1.93 -25.83
CA ASP A 76 -14.95 1.99 -26.51
C ASP A 76 -16.03 2.66 -25.64
N ALA A 77 -15.76 2.84 -24.35
CA ALA A 77 -16.60 3.57 -23.41
C ALA A 77 -16.21 5.06 -23.26
N ASP A 78 -15.33 5.58 -24.14
CA ASP A 78 -15.10 7.01 -24.23
C ASP A 78 -16.42 7.69 -24.60
N TYR A 79 -16.93 8.50 -23.66
CA TYR A 79 -18.22 9.16 -23.74
C TYR A 79 -18.32 9.83 -25.11
N GLY A 80 -19.24 9.34 -25.93
CA GLY A 80 -19.57 9.96 -27.20
C GLY A 80 -19.63 11.47 -27.00
N SER A 81 -18.66 12.16 -27.59
CA SER A 81 -18.61 13.62 -27.60
C SER A 81 -19.97 14.11 -28.06
N VAL A 82 -20.72 14.73 -27.15
CA VAL A 82 -21.90 15.51 -27.50
C VAL A 82 -21.41 16.67 -28.36
N SER A 83 -21.48 16.46 -29.68
CA SER A 83 -21.38 17.50 -30.70
C SER A 83 -22.66 18.32 -30.76
#